data_AF-A0AA47M2D7-F1
#
_entry.id   AF-A0AA47M2D7-F1
#
_cell.length_a   1.000
_cell.length_b   1.000
_cell.length_c   1.000
_cell.angle_alpha   90.00
_cell.angle_beta   90.00
_cell.angle_gamma   90.00
#
_symmetry.space_group_name_H-M   'P 1'
#
loop_
_entity.id
_entity.type
_entity.pdbx_description
1 polymer ?
#
loop_
_entity_poly.entity_id
_entity_poly.type
_entity_poly.pdbx_seq_one_letter_code
_entity_poly.pdbx_strand_id
1 'polypeptide(L)'
;MFHPQQQSLMVLCECREEIDPSKIPPEIMPVSGGSIWKTVCYTEPQLDNFEEKLLTFLQSEGRTLGDLQGLCSPTKESNSNPEDIIRAVGDVMSRTNKQPDSHPYRRLRTFSGISPTPVGEETLDNWLEQATLLVEEGECSDKEKRRRILESLKGPAFEIIQAVRLTQPDASPREYIVVMARSRTNQFERTTL
;
A
#
# COMPACT_ATOMS: atom_id res chain seq x y z
N MET A 1 -32.08 9.45 12.42
CA MET A 1 -30.91 10.03 11.74
C MET A 1 -31.08 9.84 10.23
N PHE A 2 -31.05 10.89 9.42
CA PHE A 2 -31.23 10.77 7.96
C PHE A 2 -29.91 10.35 7.31
N HIS A 3 -29.92 9.33 6.44
CA HIS A 3 -28.76 8.83 5.73
C HIS A 3 -28.73 9.41 4.30
N PRO A 4 -27.92 10.45 4.03
CA PRO A 4 -28.00 11.22 2.79
C PRO A 4 -27.66 10.42 1.53
N GLN A 5 -26.75 9.44 1.61
CA GLN A 5 -26.37 8.59 0.47
C GLN A 5 -27.45 7.58 0.07
N GLN A 6 -28.31 7.20 1.02
CA GLN A 6 -29.41 6.24 0.79
C GLN A 6 -30.78 6.94 0.73
N GLN A 7 -30.82 8.27 0.90
CA GLN A 7 -32.03 9.08 1.03
C GLN A 7 -33.08 8.47 1.98
N SER A 8 -32.63 7.85 3.08
CA SER A 8 -33.48 7.08 3.99
C SER A 8 -33.38 7.57 5.43
N LEU A 9 -34.43 7.35 6.22
CA LEU A 9 -34.41 7.62 7.66
C LEU A 9 -33.99 6.34 8.40
N MET A 10 -32.93 6.44 9.20
CA MET A 10 -32.52 5.39 10.12
C MET A 10 -33.00 5.67 11.53
N VAL A 11 -33.47 4.63 12.20
CA VAL A 11 -33.88 4.64 13.60
C VAL A 11 -32.98 3.67 14.35
N LEU A 12 -32.40 4.13 15.46
CA LEU A 12 -31.68 3.26 16.38
C LEU A 12 -32.68 2.75 17.42
N CYS A 13 -32.76 1.44 17.58
CA CYS A 13 -33.59 0.79 18.59
C CYS A 13 -32.69 0.22 19.67
N GLU A 14 -32.83 0.71 20.89
CA GLU A 14 -32.17 0.15 22.06
C GLU A 14 -33.10 -0.89 22.70
N CYS A 15 -32.59 -2.10 22.92
CA CYS A 15 -33.31 -3.14 23.65
C CYS A 15 -32.73 -3.27 25.06
N ARG A 16 -33.61 -3.54 26.04
CA ARG A 16 -33.20 -3.74 27.45
C ARG A 16 -32.47 -5.05 27.69
N GLU A 17 -32.64 -6.01 26.79
CA GLU A 17 -32.05 -7.34 26.86
C GLU A 17 -31.05 -7.52 25.71
N GLU A 18 -30.08 -8.40 25.91
CA GLU A 18 -29.11 -8.75 24.88
C GLU A 18 -29.84 -9.39 23.69
N ILE A 19 -29.66 -8.80 22.50
CA ILE A 19 -30.36 -9.24 21.30
C ILE A 19 -29.54 -10.33 20.63
N ASP A 20 -30.12 -11.52 20.47
CA ASP A 20 -29.57 -12.58 19.63
C ASP A 20 -29.71 -12.20 18.14
N PRO A 21 -28.62 -11.94 17.41
CA PRO A 21 -28.67 -11.48 16.02
C PRO A 21 -29.37 -12.47 15.09
N SER A 22 -29.36 -13.76 15.41
CA SER A 22 -29.99 -14.82 14.61
C SER A 22 -31.51 -14.76 14.64
N LYS A 23 -32.09 -14.08 15.63
CA LYS A 23 -33.53 -13.94 15.83
C LYS A 23 -34.09 -12.63 15.28
N ILE A 24 -33.23 -11.74 14.79
CA ILE A 24 -33.66 -10.46 14.23
C ILE A 24 -34.17 -10.68 12.80
N PRO A 25 -35.45 -10.38 12.51
CA PRO A 25 -35.96 -10.52 11.15
C PRO A 25 -35.25 -9.52 10.22
N PRO A 26 -34.89 -9.93 8.99
CA PRO A 26 -34.19 -9.05 8.04
C PRO A 26 -35.06 -7.87 7.58
N GLU A 27 -36.38 -8.02 7.68
CA GLU A 27 -37.39 -7.06 7.26
C GLU A 27 -38.49 -6.94 8.31
N ILE A 28 -38.87 -5.71 8.64
CA ILE A 28 -39.93 -5.39 9.60
C ILE A 28 -41.05 -4.64 8.87
N MET A 29 -42.28 -5.11 9.03
CA MET A 29 -43.46 -4.48 8.46
C MET A 29 -44.16 -3.60 9.52
N PRO A 30 -44.32 -2.28 9.28
CA PRO A 30 -45.03 -1.40 10.20
C PRO A 30 -46.51 -1.79 10.33
N VAL A 31 -47.01 -1.82 11.58
CA VAL A 31 -48.41 -2.19 11.89
C VAL A 31 -49.41 -1.20 11.30
N SER A 32 -49.01 0.06 11.16
CA SER A 32 -49.78 1.15 10.55
C SER A 32 -49.88 1.06 9.02
N GLY A 33 -49.27 0.06 8.39
CA GLY A 33 -49.09 0.00 6.94
C GLY A 33 -47.99 0.95 6.46
N GLY A 34 -47.32 0.59 5.35
CA GLY A 34 -46.22 1.37 4.78
C GLY A 34 -45.18 0.52 4.07
N SER A 35 -44.06 1.15 3.70
CA SER A 35 -42.90 0.46 3.13
C SER A 35 -42.23 -0.46 4.16
N ILE A 36 -41.70 -1.59 3.71
CA ILE A 36 -40.93 -2.55 4.52
C ILE A 36 -39.63 -1.91 4.99
N TRP A 37 -39.26 -2.13 6.26
CA TRP A 37 -38.04 -1.61 6.85
C TRP A 37 -36.97 -2.68 6.86
N LYS A 38 -35.78 -2.35 6.37
CA LYS A 38 -34.63 -3.26 6.41
C LYS A 38 -33.93 -3.14 7.76
N THR A 39 -33.75 -4.27 8.43
CA THR A 39 -33.09 -4.33 9.74
C THR A 39 -31.59 -4.52 9.55
N VAL A 40 -30.78 -3.77 10.31
CA VAL A 40 -29.33 -3.89 10.33
C VAL A 40 -28.90 -4.09 11.77
N CYS A 41 -28.25 -5.23 12.06
CA CYS A 41 -27.67 -5.49 13.37
C CYS A 41 -26.19 -5.14 13.33
N TYR A 42 -25.73 -4.36 14.30
CA TYR A 42 -24.31 -4.20 14.54
C TYR A 42 -23.84 -5.33 15.43
N THR A 43 -23.08 -6.26 14.87
CA THR A 43 -22.28 -7.21 15.63
C THR A 43 -20.87 -6.67 15.72
N GLU A 44 -20.32 -6.56 16.94
CA GLU A 44 -18.93 -6.19 17.12
C GLU A 44 -18.05 -7.15 16.32
N PRO A 45 -17.10 -6.65 15.50
CA PRO A 45 -16.30 -7.51 14.65
C PRO A 45 -15.50 -8.47 15.53
N GLN A 46 -15.76 -9.77 15.36
CA GLN A 46 -14.93 -10.79 15.99
C GLN A 46 -13.49 -10.58 15.50
N LEU A 47 -12.57 -10.36 16.44
CA LEU A 47 -11.13 -10.24 16.19
C LEU A 47 -10.50 -11.58 15.74
N ASP A 48 -11.32 -12.59 15.44
CA ASP A 48 -10.91 -13.89 14.97
C ASP A 48 -9.93 -13.74 13.79
N ASN A 49 -8.74 -14.29 14.00
CA ASN A 49 -7.62 -14.30 13.07
C ASN A 49 -7.06 -12.91 12.72
N PHE A 50 -7.36 -11.85 13.49
CA PHE A 50 -6.72 -10.54 13.31
C PHE A 50 -5.20 -10.65 13.47
N GLU A 51 -4.75 -11.35 14.51
CA GLU A 51 -3.31 -11.54 14.77
C GLU A 51 -2.63 -12.26 13.60
N GLU A 52 -3.23 -13.33 13.08
CA GLU A 52 -2.71 -14.06 11.92
C GLU A 52 -2.68 -13.20 10.66
N LYS A 53 -3.75 -12.45 10.39
CA LYS A 53 -3.83 -11.51 9.25
C LYS A 53 -2.79 -10.40 9.38
N LEU A 54 -2.60 -9.86 10.58
CA LEU A 54 -1.63 -8.83 10.87
C LEU A 54 -0.21 -9.35 10.68
N LEU A 55 0.12 -10.53 11.22
CA LEU A 55 1.41 -11.17 11.05
C LEU A 55 1.69 -11.47 9.56
N THR A 56 0.70 -12.00 8.83
CA THR A 56 0.81 -12.27 7.39
C THR A 56 1.05 -10.98 6.60
N PHE A 57 0.32 -9.91 6.94
CA PHE A 57 0.48 -8.61 6.32
C PHE A 57 1.88 -8.03 6.58
N LEU A 58 2.33 -8.03 7.84
CA LEU A 58 3.67 -7.53 8.21
C LEU A 58 4.77 -8.29 7.47
N GLN A 59 4.67 -9.61 7.40
CA GLN A 59 5.59 -10.43 6.60
C GLN A 59 5.58 -10.03 5.12
N SER A 60 4.40 -9.81 4.53
CA SER A 60 4.26 -9.37 3.13
C SER A 60 4.83 -7.97 2.86
N GLU A 61 4.95 -7.15 3.90
CA GLU A 61 5.57 -5.82 3.86
C GLU A 61 7.04 -5.83 4.32
N GLY A 62 7.60 -6.99 4.66
CA GLY A 62 8.96 -7.09 5.22
C GLY A 62 9.13 -6.35 6.55
N ARG A 63 8.06 -6.29 7.34
CA ARG A 63 7.97 -5.64 8.65
C ARG A 63 7.80 -6.69 9.74
N THR A 64 8.05 -6.29 10.98
CA THR A 64 7.91 -7.13 12.18
C THR A 64 6.98 -6.46 13.19
N LEU A 65 6.52 -7.22 14.20
CA LEU A 65 5.79 -6.64 15.33
C LEU A 65 6.58 -5.55 16.07
N GLY A 66 7.92 -5.59 16.03
CA GLY A 66 8.78 -4.54 16.57
C GLY A 66 8.56 -3.17 15.93
N ASP A 67 8.16 -3.14 14.65
CA ASP A 67 7.85 -1.89 13.94
C ASP A 67 6.55 -1.23 14.46
N LEU A 68 5.68 -2.00 15.14
CA LEU A 68 4.42 -1.52 15.70
C LEU A 68 4.51 -1.12 17.17
N GLN A 69 5.61 -1.41 17.87
CA GLN A 69 5.78 -1.06 19.29
C GLN A 69 5.60 0.44 19.57
N GLY A 70 5.90 1.31 18.60
CA GLY A 70 5.68 2.75 18.72
C GLY A 70 4.23 3.20 18.57
N LEU A 71 3.34 2.35 18.06
CA LEU A 71 1.92 2.64 17.84
C LEU A 71 1.04 2.06 18.96
N CYS A 72 1.48 0.94 19.56
CA CYS A 72 0.73 0.20 20.56
C CYS A 72 1.12 0.54 22.00
N SER A 73 2.06 1.46 22.24
CA SER A 73 2.38 1.89 23.60
C SER A 73 1.17 2.60 24.20
N PRO A 74 0.48 2.02 25.20
CA PRO A 74 -0.52 2.77 25.93
C PRO A 74 0.18 3.97 26.53
N THR A 75 -0.33 5.16 26.27
CA THR A 75 0.07 6.36 26.99
C THR A 75 -0.23 6.08 28.46
N LYS A 76 0.78 5.63 29.22
CA LYS A 76 0.67 5.55 30.67
C LYS A 76 0.52 6.98 31.15
N GLU A 77 -0.71 7.36 31.48
CA GLU A 77 -0.95 8.52 32.30
C GLU A 77 -0.16 8.36 33.62
N SER A 78 0.52 9.44 34.01
CA SER A 78 1.12 9.66 35.33
C SER A 78 2.46 8.97 35.65
N ASN A 79 3.54 9.55 35.14
CA ASN A 79 4.58 10.22 35.92
C ASN A 79 5.67 10.66 34.93
N SER A 80 5.63 11.92 34.49
CA SER A 80 6.63 12.43 33.54
C SER A 80 7.98 12.58 34.25
N ASN A 81 8.75 11.49 34.30
CA ASN A 81 10.16 11.55 34.64
C ASN A 81 10.87 12.32 33.51
N PRO A 82 11.72 13.33 33.80
CA PRO A 82 12.52 14.00 32.77
C PRO A 82 13.35 13.01 31.94
N GLU A 83 13.72 11.85 32.47
CA GLU A 83 14.36 10.80 31.69
C GLU A 83 13.48 10.16 30.63
N ASP A 84 12.16 10.09 30.83
CA ASP A 84 11.24 9.58 29.81
C ASP A 84 11.13 10.57 28.64
N ILE A 85 11.23 11.86 28.92
CA ILE A 85 11.31 12.91 27.89
C ILE A 85 12.64 12.79 27.14
N ILE A 86 13.76 12.66 27.85
CA ILE A 86 15.08 12.50 27.22
C ILE A 86 15.13 11.23 26.37
N ARG A 87 14.57 10.12 26.86
CA ARG A 87 14.46 8.85 26.13
C ARG A 87 13.52 8.97 24.94
N ALA A 88 12.36 9.61 25.09
CA ALA A 88 11.43 9.85 23.99
C ALA A 88 12.05 10.74 22.92
N VAL A 89 12.79 11.78 23.30
CA VAL A 89 13.53 12.65 22.37
C VAL A 89 14.68 11.87 21.72
N GLY A 90 15.40 11.04 22.45
CA GLY A 90 16.44 10.15 21.92
C GLY A 90 15.88 9.09 20.95
N ASP A 91 14.69 8.56 21.24
CA ASP A 91 13.92 7.67 20.37
C ASP A 91 13.44 8.40 19.12
N VAL A 92 12.92 9.62 19.24
CA VAL A 92 12.51 10.44 18.10
C VAL A 92 13.72 10.81 17.25
N MET A 93 14.85 11.17 17.86
CA MET A 93 16.10 11.45 17.15
C MET A 93 16.67 10.20 16.49
N SER A 94 16.63 9.03 17.13
CA SER A 94 17.07 7.77 16.49
C SER A 94 16.12 7.29 15.39
N ARG A 95 14.81 7.51 15.54
CA ARG A 95 13.79 7.25 14.51
C ARG A 95 13.88 8.22 13.33
N THR A 96 14.19 9.50 13.57
CA THR A 96 14.43 10.50 12.52
C THR A 96 15.87 10.46 11.98
N ASN A 97 16.80 9.81 12.69
CA ASN A 97 18.14 9.45 12.22
C ASN A 97 18.12 8.18 11.35
N LYS A 98 16.98 7.51 11.20
CA LYS A 98 16.66 6.96 9.88
C LYS A 98 16.43 8.16 8.99
N GLN A 99 17.53 8.70 8.45
CA GLN A 99 17.49 9.76 7.45
C GLN A 99 16.33 9.49 6.48
N PRO A 100 15.53 10.49 6.11
CA PRO A 100 14.63 10.35 4.98
C PRO A 100 15.51 9.98 3.79
N ASP A 101 15.45 8.72 3.36
CA ASP A 101 16.15 8.21 2.19
C ASP A 101 17.66 8.53 2.12
N SER A 102 18.41 8.26 3.19
CA SER A 102 19.84 7.95 3.01
C SER A 102 20.03 6.49 2.63
N HIS A 103 19.29 6.10 1.60
CA HIS A 103 19.76 5.02 0.75
C HIS A 103 20.63 5.71 -0.30
N PRO A 104 21.89 5.29 -0.51
CA PRO A 104 22.72 5.83 -1.59
C PRO A 104 22.05 5.70 -2.97
N TYR A 105 21.01 4.86 -3.09
CA TYR A 105 20.15 4.69 -4.25
C TYR A 105 19.11 5.80 -4.34
N ARG A 106 19.53 6.91 -4.96
CA ARG A 106 18.68 8.00 -5.45
C ARG A 106 17.42 7.43 -6.11
N ARG A 107 16.26 8.06 -5.88
CA ARG A 107 15.01 7.74 -6.61
C ARG A 107 15.29 7.66 -8.12
N LEU A 108 14.91 6.54 -8.75
CA LEU A 108 15.00 6.33 -10.19
C LEU A 108 14.37 7.50 -10.94
N ARG A 109 15.11 8.07 -11.90
CA ARG A 109 14.57 9.12 -12.77
C ARG A 109 13.54 8.57 -13.75
N THR A 110 12.66 9.44 -14.23
CA THR A 110 11.57 9.04 -15.11
C THR A 110 12.09 8.64 -16.49
N PHE A 111 11.53 7.57 -17.06
CA PHE A 111 11.80 7.10 -18.42
C PHE A 111 10.48 6.70 -19.11
N SER A 112 10.20 7.29 -20.28
CA SER A 112 8.99 6.99 -21.06
C SER A 112 9.18 6.02 -22.23
N GLY A 113 10.41 5.79 -22.71
CA GLY A 113 10.65 5.04 -23.95
C GLY A 113 10.31 5.81 -25.23
N ILE A 114 10.13 7.13 -25.15
CA ILE A 114 9.91 8.01 -26.31
C ILE A 114 11.27 8.50 -26.84
N SER A 115 11.41 8.53 -28.18
CA SER A 115 12.58 9.06 -28.87
C SER A 115 12.19 10.24 -29.77
N PRO A 116 12.87 11.41 -29.67
CA PRO A 116 13.96 11.71 -28.75
C PRO A 116 13.49 11.80 -27.28
N THR A 117 14.42 11.61 -26.33
CA THR A 117 14.11 11.65 -24.89
C THR A 117 13.50 13.00 -24.49
N PRO A 118 12.31 13.02 -23.86
CA PRO A 118 11.67 14.24 -23.39
C PRO A 118 12.53 15.01 -22.37
N VAL A 119 12.37 16.33 -22.32
CA VAL A 119 13.11 17.19 -21.37
C VAL A 119 12.77 16.78 -19.94
N GLY A 120 13.81 16.53 -19.13
CA GLY A 120 13.66 16.11 -17.73
C GLY A 120 13.49 14.61 -17.53
N GLU A 121 13.45 13.82 -18.60
CA GLU A 121 13.49 12.36 -18.55
C GLU A 121 14.90 11.81 -18.81
N GLU A 122 15.10 10.55 -18.46
CA GLU A 122 16.36 9.84 -18.61
C GLU A 122 16.42 9.09 -19.96
N THR A 123 17.62 8.89 -20.50
CA THR A 123 17.81 7.99 -21.65
C THR A 123 17.65 6.53 -21.20
N LEU A 124 17.39 5.62 -22.15
CA LEU A 124 17.29 4.19 -21.83
C LEU A 124 18.57 3.67 -21.14
N ASP A 125 19.74 4.04 -21.66
CA ASP A 125 21.03 3.55 -21.15
C ASP A 125 21.27 3.99 -19.70
N ASN A 126 21.09 5.27 -19.41
CA ASN A 126 21.25 5.82 -18.06
C ASN A 126 20.19 5.26 -17.09
N TRP A 127 18.95 5.06 -17.56
CA TRP A 127 17.91 4.47 -16.73
C TRP A 127 18.21 3.00 -16.39
N LEU A 128 18.71 2.21 -17.36
CA LEU A 128 19.11 0.82 -17.13
C LEU A 128 20.25 0.72 -16.11
N GLU A 129 21.24 1.62 -16.18
CA GLU A 129 22.32 1.68 -15.20
C GLU A 129 21.79 1.95 -13.79
N GLN A 130 20.95 2.98 -13.62
CA GLN A 130 20.33 3.29 -12.33
C GLN A 130 19.45 2.16 -11.81
N ALA A 131 18.68 1.51 -12.68
CA ALA A 131 17.79 0.42 -12.30
C ALA A 131 18.59 -0.82 -11.88
N THR A 132 19.71 -1.09 -12.55
CA THR A 132 20.61 -2.20 -12.21
C THR A 132 21.23 -1.98 -10.83
N LEU A 133 21.75 -0.77 -10.56
CA LEU A 133 22.27 -0.41 -9.23
C LEU A 133 21.21 -0.58 -8.13
N LEU A 134 19.97 -0.14 -8.38
CA LEU A 134 18.87 -0.34 -7.43
C LEU A 134 18.61 -1.83 -7.15
N VAL A 135 18.66 -2.67 -8.18
CA VAL A 135 18.36 -4.11 -8.04
C VAL A 135 19.49 -4.86 -7.35
N GLU A 136 20.74 -4.56 -7.71
CA GLU A 136 21.92 -5.27 -7.23
C GLU A 136 22.34 -4.84 -5.83
N GLU A 137 22.31 -3.53 -5.56
CA GLU A 137 22.87 -2.99 -4.32
C GLU A 137 21.78 -2.42 -3.38
N GLY A 138 20.53 -2.32 -3.83
CA GLY A 138 19.43 -1.84 -2.99
C GLY A 138 19.14 -2.79 -1.82
N GLU A 139 19.25 -2.28 -0.60
CA GLU A 139 18.96 -3.00 0.66
C GLU A 139 17.45 -3.22 0.92
N CYS A 140 16.58 -2.81 -0.01
CA CYS A 140 15.13 -2.96 0.12
C CYS A 140 14.60 -4.27 -0.49
N SER A 141 13.37 -4.64 -0.13
CA SER A 141 12.74 -5.86 -0.64
C SER A 141 12.49 -5.81 -2.15
N ASP A 142 12.41 -6.98 -2.80
CA ASP A 142 12.08 -7.08 -4.22
C ASP A 142 10.72 -6.46 -4.58
N LYS A 143 9.78 -6.45 -3.63
CA LYS A 143 8.49 -5.77 -3.80
C LYS A 143 8.69 -4.25 -3.93
N GLU A 144 9.53 -3.68 -3.07
CA GLU A 144 9.88 -2.27 -3.09
C GLU A 144 10.70 -1.89 -4.34
N LYS A 145 11.66 -2.73 -4.74
CA LYS A 145 12.42 -2.57 -5.99
C LYS A 145 11.49 -2.55 -7.21
N ARG A 146 10.55 -3.51 -7.28
CA ARG A 146 9.52 -3.56 -8.34
C ARG A 146 8.66 -2.29 -8.37
N ARG A 147 8.21 -1.82 -7.21
CA ARG A 147 7.43 -0.59 -7.09
C ARG A 147 8.19 0.62 -7.62
N ARG A 148 9.45 0.80 -7.19
CA ARG A 148 10.31 1.91 -7.63
C ARG A 148 10.59 1.89 -9.14
N ILE A 149 10.83 0.71 -9.71
CA ILE A 149 10.97 0.54 -11.16
C ILE A 149 9.68 1.00 -11.86
N LEU A 150 8.51 0.49 -11.44
CA LEU A 150 7.23 0.85 -12.04
C LEU A 150 6.94 2.36 -11.97
N GLU A 151 7.18 2.99 -10.82
CA GLU A 151 6.94 4.43 -10.63
C GLU A 151 7.86 5.33 -11.47
N SER A 152 9.02 4.80 -11.87
CA SER A 152 9.94 5.52 -12.75
C SER A 152 9.55 5.43 -14.23
N LEU A 153 8.63 4.54 -14.60
CA LEU A 153 8.25 4.31 -15.99
C LEU A 153 7.00 5.09 -16.37
N LYS A 154 6.95 5.56 -17.61
CA LYS A 154 5.77 6.18 -18.24
C LYS A 154 5.62 5.71 -19.69
N GLY A 155 4.51 6.07 -20.32
CA GLY A 155 4.29 5.90 -21.75
C GLY A 155 4.56 4.46 -22.24
N PRO A 156 5.17 4.30 -23.44
CA PRO A 156 5.50 2.99 -24.01
C PRO A 156 6.31 2.08 -23.06
N ALA A 157 7.23 2.65 -22.29
CA ALA A 157 8.05 1.88 -21.35
C ALA A 157 7.18 1.27 -20.23
N PHE A 158 6.24 2.04 -19.68
CA PHE A 158 5.30 1.52 -18.67
C PHE A 158 4.40 0.42 -19.23
N GLU A 159 3.87 0.58 -20.44
CA GLU A 159 3.00 -0.40 -21.11
C GLU A 159 3.69 -1.75 -21.28
N ILE A 160 4.98 -1.76 -21.64
CA ILE A 160 5.77 -2.99 -21.79
C ILE A 160 5.83 -3.76 -20.46
N ILE A 161 6.16 -3.10 -19.35
CA ILE A 161 6.24 -3.79 -18.05
C ILE A 161 4.85 -4.18 -17.54
N GLN A 162 3.82 -3.38 -17.83
CA GLN A 162 2.46 -3.75 -17.50
C GLN A 162 2.03 -5.03 -18.21
N ALA A 163 2.39 -5.21 -19.49
CA ALA A 163 2.16 -6.45 -20.22
C ALA A 163 2.89 -7.64 -19.57
N VAL A 164 4.16 -7.46 -19.17
CA VAL A 164 4.90 -8.49 -18.43
C VAL A 164 4.15 -8.89 -17.18
N ARG A 165 3.71 -7.94 -16.36
CA ARG A 165 2.97 -8.21 -15.11
C ARG A 165 1.67 -8.97 -15.30
N LEU A 166 0.98 -8.76 -16.41
CA LEU A 166 -0.24 -9.49 -16.73
C LEU A 166 0.07 -10.95 -17.11
N THR A 167 1.20 -11.19 -17.78
CA THR A 167 1.61 -12.54 -18.20
C THR A 167 2.41 -13.31 -17.15
N GLN A 168 3.15 -12.60 -16.30
CA GLN A 168 4.12 -13.11 -15.32
C GLN A 168 4.05 -12.24 -14.05
N PRO A 169 3.05 -12.47 -13.18
CA PRO A 169 2.84 -11.66 -11.97
C PRO A 169 3.98 -11.76 -10.94
N ASP A 170 4.73 -12.86 -10.98
CA ASP A 170 5.86 -13.20 -10.13
C ASP A 170 7.20 -12.69 -10.65
N ALA A 171 7.22 -12.05 -11.82
CA ALA A 171 8.43 -11.48 -12.41
C ALA A 171 9.22 -10.64 -11.39
N SER A 172 10.51 -10.93 -11.32
CA SER A 172 11.51 -10.29 -10.47
C SER A 172 11.85 -8.87 -10.97
N PRO A 173 12.39 -8.00 -10.10
CA PRO A 173 12.91 -6.69 -10.53
C PRO A 173 13.92 -6.79 -11.69
N ARG A 174 14.75 -7.85 -11.69
CA ARG A 174 15.78 -8.07 -12.71
C ARG A 174 15.18 -8.42 -14.07
N GLU A 175 14.08 -9.15 -14.10
CA GLU A 175 13.37 -9.46 -15.35
C GLU A 175 12.79 -8.21 -16.01
N TYR A 176 12.31 -7.23 -15.23
CA TYR A 176 11.87 -5.95 -15.79
C TYR A 176 13.01 -5.20 -16.51
N ILE A 177 14.21 -5.19 -15.92
CA ILE A 177 15.40 -4.58 -16.54
C ILE A 177 15.77 -5.31 -17.84
N VAL A 178 15.77 -6.65 -17.82
CA VAL A 178 16.06 -7.45 -19.02
C VAL A 178 15.05 -7.20 -20.14
N VAL A 179 13.77 -7.09 -19.81
CA VAL A 179 12.72 -6.76 -20.80
C VAL A 179 12.93 -5.36 -21.38
N MET A 180 13.27 -4.37 -20.55
CA MET A 180 13.60 -3.01 -21.00
C MET A 180 14.83 -2.97 -21.91
N ALA A 181 15.87 -3.71 -21.59
CA ALA A 181 17.05 -3.81 -22.44
C ALA A 181 16.72 -4.45 -23.81
N ARG A 182 15.81 -5.42 -23.84
CA ARG A 182 15.37 -6.11 -25.07
C ARG A 182 14.42 -5.28 -25.93
N SER A 183 13.63 -4.38 -25.35
CA SER A 183 12.71 -3.54 -26.12
C SER A 183 13.47 -2.60 -27.08
N ARG A 184 14.73 -2.26 -26.76
CA ARG A 184 15.68 -1.59 -27.67
C ARG A 184 15.77 -2.30 -29.02
N THR A 185 15.95 -3.61 -29.01
CA THR A 185 16.20 -4.40 -30.23
C THR A 185 14.99 -4.38 -31.16
N ASN A 186 13.77 -4.41 -30.61
CA ASN A 186 12.53 -4.39 -31.41
C ASN A 186 12.18 -3.00 -31.97
N GLN A 187 12.68 -1.91 -31.37
CA GLN A 187 12.39 -0.54 -31.84
C GLN A 187 13.29 -0.14 -33.02
N PHE A 188 14.50 -0.71 -33.12
CA PHE A 188 15.40 -0.51 -34.26
C PHE A 188 14.92 -1.24 -35.54
N GLU A 189 14.31 -2.43 -35.42
CA GLU A 189 13.78 -3.16 -36.58
C GLU A 189 12.54 -2.49 -37.22
N ARG A 190 11.79 -1.69 -36.45
CA ARG A 190 10.62 -0.93 -36.96
C ARG A 190 10.95 0.41 -37.59
N THR A 191 12.15 0.93 -37.38
CA THR A 191 12.61 2.22 -37.94
C THR A 191 13.49 2.05 -39.19
N THR A 192 13.76 0.81 -39.60
CA THR A 192 14.52 0.47 -40.82
C THR A 192 13.66 -0.12 -41.96
N LEU A 193 12.33 -0.04 -41.86
CA LEU A 193 11.38 -0.41 -42.91
C LEU A 193 10.58 0.80 -43.40
#